data_AF-A0A0N4X8D4-F1
#
_entry.id   AF-A0A0N4X8D4-F1
#
_cell.length_a   1.000
_cell.length_b   1.000
_cell.length_c   1.000
_cell.angle_alpha   90.00
_cell.angle_beta   90.00
_cell.angle_gamma   90.00
#
_symmetry.space_group_name_H-M   'P 1'
#
loop_
_entity.id
_entity.type
_entity.pdbx_description
1 polymer ?
#
loop_
_entity_poly.entity_id
_entity_poly.type
_entity_poly.pdbx_seq_one_letter_code
_entity_poly.pdbx_strand_id
1 'polypeptide(L)'
;MQLLIVTLATIVAFATATSPEEVKKNAVAALESVPVGTTPDKIQNGKDFYKHFFTHHPETRKYFKGAESFTADDVQNTDRFVKQGANLLTGVHVLANTYDNVTSAFRSALITNEISHFQDMVFRAYVRDLMNRHTTKEIDPKQWKDFWTCFEDFLEGRGKPLTAEQKAAFEAIATKFNEEAQKHLASLGLPHLSQLGFFRMAPEDVRKNAVAALESVPVGTTPDKIQNGKDFYKYFFTKHPELRKYFKGAESFTADDVQNTDRFVKQGGNLLTGVHVLANTFDNDMVFRAYVRDLMNRHTSKEIDPKQWKDFFGCFEKFLEGRGKPLTADQKAALEAIGTKFNEEAQKHLATLGLPHA
;
A
#
# COMPACT_ATOMS: atom_id res chain seq x y z
N MET A 1 5.93 -44.43 10.55
CA MET A 1 6.97 -43.43 10.88
C MET A 1 7.09 -42.41 9.74
N GLN A 2 6.02 -41.64 9.51
CA GLN A 2 5.91 -40.66 8.41
C GLN A 2 4.91 -39.55 8.79
N LEU A 3 4.96 -39.14 10.06
CA LEU A 3 4.07 -38.11 10.64
C LEU A 3 4.87 -36.98 11.32
N LEU A 4 6.10 -36.75 10.86
CA LEU A 4 7.06 -35.85 11.54
C LEU A 4 7.84 -34.92 10.60
N ILE A 5 7.34 -34.69 9.38
CA ILE A 5 7.95 -33.74 8.41
C ILE A 5 7.02 -32.54 8.12
N VAL A 6 5.79 -32.51 8.64
CA VAL A 6 4.85 -31.38 8.44
C VAL A 6 5.05 -30.25 9.46
N THR A 7 5.94 -30.41 10.45
CA THR A 7 6.12 -29.42 11.53
C THR A 7 7.37 -28.53 11.40
N LEU A 8 8.09 -28.59 10.27
CA LEU A 8 9.35 -27.84 10.09
C LEU A 8 9.41 -26.94 8.84
N ALA A 9 8.34 -26.87 8.04
CA ALA A 9 8.26 -25.99 6.86
C ALA A 9 7.30 -24.80 7.00
N THR A 10 6.74 -24.58 8.20
CA THR A 10 5.90 -23.40 8.55
C THR A 10 6.65 -22.36 9.39
N ILE A 11 7.98 -22.42 9.45
CA ILE A 11 8.83 -21.42 10.09
C ILE A 11 9.81 -20.84 9.04
N VAL A 12 9.29 -20.27 7.97
CA VAL A 12 9.99 -19.23 7.20
C VAL A 12 8.90 -18.30 6.65
N ALA A 13 9.02 -16.99 6.94
CA ALA A 13 8.06 -15.91 6.68
C ALA A 13 6.99 -15.64 7.76
N PHE A 14 7.33 -15.78 9.04
CA PHE A 14 7.16 -14.60 9.89
C PHE A 14 8.44 -13.80 9.70
N ALA A 15 8.36 -12.67 8.98
CA ALA A 15 9.35 -11.63 9.17
C ALA A 15 9.41 -11.42 10.69
N THR A 16 10.58 -11.65 11.27
CA THR A 16 10.84 -11.47 12.69
C THR A 16 10.23 -10.13 13.08
N ALA A 17 9.20 -10.13 13.92
CA ALA A 17 8.72 -8.90 14.53
C ALA A 17 9.89 -8.40 15.38
N THR A 18 10.77 -7.58 14.77
CA THR A 18 11.92 -6.98 15.44
C THR A 18 11.38 -6.16 16.59
N SER A 19 11.92 -6.38 17.78
CA SER A 19 11.45 -5.64 18.94
C SER A 19 11.65 -4.13 18.72
N PRO A 20 10.88 -3.24 19.38
CA PRO A 20 11.09 -1.79 19.22
C PRO A 20 12.55 -1.36 19.47
N GLU A 21 13.22 -2.00 20.43
CA GLU A 21 14.63 -1.79 20.76
C GLU A 21 15.56 -2.22 19.62
N GLU A 22 15.26 -3.35 18.97
CA GLU A 22 16.00 -3.81 17.79
C GLU A 22 15.80 -2.84 16.61
N VAL A 23 14.58 -2.34 16.40
CA VAL A 23 14.32 -1.33 15.37
C VAL A 23 15.14 -0.08 15.62
N LYS A 24 15.13 0.48 16.84
CA LYS A 24 16.00 1.62 17.16
C LYS A 24 17.46 1.30 16.97
N LYS A 25 17.94 0.18 17.54
CA LYS A 25 19.35 -0.21 17.48
C LYS A 25 19.83 -0.25 16.03
N ASN A 26 19.08 -0.92 15.15
CA ASN A 26 19.45 -1.09 13.77
C ASN A 26 19.33 0.23 12.97
N ALA A 27 18.27 1.02 13.20
CA ALA A 27 18.12 2.33 12.55
C ALA A 27 19.23 3.32 12.98
N VAL A 28 19.54 3.40 14.27
CA VAL A 28 20.63 4.24 14.78
C VAL A 28 21.99 3.80 14.23
N ALA A 29 22.25 2.49 14.18
CA ALA A 29 23.48 1.97 13.58
C ALA A 29 23.62 2.34 12.09
N ALA A 30 22.53 2.34 11.33
CA ALA A 30 22.55 2.77 9.94
C ALA A 30 22.85 4.29 9.79
N LEU A 31 22.30 5.10 10.70
CA LEU A 31 22.50 6.55 10.73
C LEU A 31 23.92 6.98 11.14
N GLU A 32 24.76 6.09 11.66
CA GLU A 32 26.18 6.37 11.94
C GLU A 32 26.97 6.80 10.70
N SER A 33 26.51 6.43 9.50
CA SER A 33 27.08 6.84 8.21
C SER A 33 26.79 8.31 7.85
N VAL A 34 25.80 8.93 8.49
CA VAL A 34 25.33 10.30 8.21
C VAL A 34 25.07 11.08 9.51
N PRO A 35 26.09 11.23 10.38
CA PRO A 35 25.90 11.82 11.69
C PRO A 35 25.47 13.29 11.59
N VAL A 36 24.61 13.71 12.53
CA VAL A 36 24.23 15.11 12.74
C VAL A 36 25.30 15.85 13.53
N GLY A 37 25.58 17.11 13.18
CA GLY A 37 26.41 18.00 13.97
C GLY A 37 26.73 19.31 13.25
N THR A 38 27.60 20.11 13.87
CA THR A 38 27.94 21.48 13.44
C THR A 38 29.27 21.59 12.69
N THR A 39 30.01 20.48 12.56
CA THR A 39 31.27 20.46 11.81
C THR A 39 30.98 20.46 10.30
N PRO A 40 31.90 20.98 9.46
CA PRO A 40 31.66 21.10 8.02
C PRO A 40 31.26 19.79 7.32
N ASP A 41 31.89 18.68 7.69
CA ASP A 41 31.59 17.32 7.21
C ASP A 41 30.17 16.87 7.58
N LYS A 42 29.71 17.16 8.79
CA LYS A 42 28.37 16.79 9.26
C LYS A 42 27.28 17.66 8.64
N ILE A 43 27.56 18.94 8.45
CA ILE A 43 26.69 19.84 7.69
C ILE A 43 26.54 19.35 6.25
N GLN A 44 27.64 18.87 5.66
CA GLN A 44 27.66 18.39 4.29
C GLN A 44 26.75 17.18 4.07
N ASN A 45 26.56 16.29 5.05
CA ASN A 45 25.62 15.16 4.95
C ASN A 45 24.19 15.61 4.56
N GLY A 46 23.71 16.72 5.12
CA GLY A 46 22.38 17.24 4.83
C GLY A 46 22.26 17.79 3.41
N LYS A 47 23.31 18.45 2.91
CA LYS A 47 23.39 18.93 1.52
C LYS A 47 23.49 17.78 0.54
N ASP A 48 24.24 16.74 0.89
CA ASP A 48 24.39 15.53 0.09
C ASP A 48 23.06 14.80 -0.08
N PHE A 49 22.24 14.74 0.99
CA PHE A 49 20.88 14.22 0.87
C PHE A 49 20.05 15.03 -0.13
N TYR A 50 20.00 16.35 -0.02
CA TYR A 50 19.22 17.15 -0.97
C TYR A 50 19.77 17.10 -2.41
N LYS A 51 21.09 16.97 -2.58
CA LYS A 51 21.70 16.73 -3.89
C LYS A 51 21.21 15.40 -4.46
N HIS A 52 21.23 14.34 -3.67
CA HIS A 52 20.71 13.03 -4.06
C HIS A 52 19.21 13.11 -4.39
N PHE A 53 18.40 13.71 -3.51
CA PHE A 53 16.96 13.85 -3.66
C PHE A 53 16.60 14.64 -4.93
N PHE A 54 17.25 15.77 -5.19
CA PHE A 54 16.96 16.57 -6.39
C PHE A 54 17.44 15.90 -7.68
N THR A 55 18.44 15.01 -7.59
CA THR A 55 18.93 14.23 -8.74
C THR A 55 17.93 13.14 -9.14
N HIS A 56 17.41 12.39 -8.18
CA HIS A 56 16.55 11.23 -8.43
C HIS A 56 15.05 11.56 -8.43
N HIS A 57 14.64 12.66 -7.78
CA HIS A 57 13.26 13.09 -7.65
C HIS A 57 13.06 14.56 -8.07
N PRO A 58 13.41 14.94 -9.31
CA PRO A 58 13.33 16.34 -9.77
C PRO A 58 11.90 16.93 -9.72
N GLU A 59 10.86 16.09 -9.79
CA GLU A 59 9.46 16.48 -9.68
C GLU A 59 9.10 17.10 -8.32
N THR A 60 9.89 16.84 -7.28
CA THR A 60 9.64 17.32 -5.92
C THR A 60 10.11 18.77 -5.71
N ARG A 61 10.91 19.31 -6.63
CA ARG A 61 11.42 20.69 -6.57
C ARG A 61 10.31 21.73 -6.51
N LYS A 62 9.12 21.40 -7.03
CA LYS A 62 7.91 22.25 -6.94
C LYS A 62 7.49 22.59 -5.51
N TYR A 63 7.90 21.80 -4.51
CA TYR A 63 7.61 22.05 -3.10
C TYR A 63 8.62 23.01 -2.43
N PHE A 64 9.69 23.39 -3.13
CA PHE A 64 10.78 24.23 -2.62
C PHE A 64 10.70 25.63 -3.21
N LYS A 65 9.77 26.46 -2.70
CA LYS A 65 9.56 27.84 -3.18
C LYS A 65 10.86 28.62 -3.32
N GLY A 66 11.12 29.22 -4.48
CA GLY A 66 12.36 29.92 -4.83
C GLY A 66 13.57 29.03 -5.11
N ALA A 67 13.39 27.72 -5.23
CA ALA A 67 14.40 26.74 -5.62
C ALA A 67 13.85 25.70 -6.61
N GLU A 68 12.76 26.03 -7.31
CA GLU A 68 12.05 25.13 -8.22
C GLU A 68 12.92 24.70 -9.42
N SER A 69 13.84 25.58 -9.84
CA SER A 69 14.77 25.34 -10.95
C SER A 69 16.15 24.86 -10.51
N PHE A 70 16.36 24.61 -9.22
CA PHE A 70 17.69 24.25 -8.72
C PHE A 70 18.14 22.90 -9.29
N THR A 71 19.39 22.87 -9.73
CA THR A 71 20.12 21.65 -10.06
C THR A 71 20.74 21.04 -8.80
N ALA A 72 21.28 19.83 -8.95
CA ALA A 72 22.05 19.14 -7.91
C ALA A 72 23.25 19.98 -7.41
N ASP A 73 23.86 20.78 -8.29
CA ASP A 73 25.00 21.63 -7.96
C ASP A 73 24.56 22.94 -7.30
N ASP A 74 23.39 23.48 -7.66
CA ASP A 74 22.84 24.66 -6.97
C ASP A 74 22.55 24.36 -5.49
N VAL A 75 22.06 23.15 -5.19
CA VAL A 75 21.86 22.67 -3.80
C VAL A 75 23.16 22.75 -3.00
N GLN A 76 24.28 22.42 -3.64
CA GLN A 76 25.59 22.38 -3.00
C GLN A 76 26.19 23.75 -2.73
N ASN A 77 25.73 24.79 -3.43
CA ASN A 77 26.31 26.13 -3.37
C ASN A 77 25.45 27.14 -2.59
N THR A 78 24.39 26.70 -1.91
CA THR A 78 23.49 27.58 -1.14
C THR A 78 23.44 27.25 0.35
N ASP A 79 23.37 28.30 1.18
CA ASP A 79 23.16 28.19 2.62
C ASP A 79 21.76 27.69 2.99
N ARG A 80 20.80 27.77 2.05
CA ARG A 80 19.43 27.29 2.27
C ARG A 80 19.42 25.82 2.70
N PHE A 81 20.20 24.97 2.02
CA PHE A 81 20.23 23.53 2.28
C PHE A 81 21.18 23.14 3.41
N VAL A 82 22.03 24.04 3.92
CA VAL A 82 22.72 23.84 5.20
C VAL A 82 21.70 23.68 6.32
N LYS A 83 20.78 24.64 6.45
CA LYS A 83 19.76 24.61 7.50
C LYS A 83 18.70 23.54 7.26
N GLN A 84 18.22 23.40 6.02
CA GLN A 84 17.20 22.38 5.71
C GLN A 84 17.75 20.97 5.87
N GLY A 85 18.98 20.71 5.40
CA GLY A 85 19.65 19.42 5.52
C GLY A 85 19.88 19.02 6.98
N ALA A 86 20.37 19.96 7.80
CA ALA A 86 20.51 19.72 9.24
C ALA A 86 19.18 19.36 9.90
N ASN A 87 18.11 20.14 9.64
CA ASN A 87 16.79 19.89 10.21
C ASN A 87 16.21 18.53 9.80
N LEU A 88 16.41 18.14 8.53
CA LEU A 88 15.93 16.86 8.00
C LEU A 88 16.65 15.69 8.68
N LEU A 89 17.98 15.72 8.73
CA LEU A 89 18.76 14.66 9.37
C LEU A 89 18.48 14.58 10.87
N THR A 90 18.35 15.72 11.56
CA THR A 90 17.91 15.75 12.96
C THR A 90 16.54 15.09 13.11
N GLY A 91 15.59 15.36 12.22
CA GLY A 91 14.26 14.74 12.28
C GLY A 91 14.30 13.23 12.15
N VAL A 92 15.06 12.69 11.19
CA VAL A 92 15.21 11.23 11.05
C VAL A 92 15.89 10.61 12.28
N HIS A 93 16.92 11.26 12.83
CA HIS A 93 17.58 10.80 14.05
C HIS A 93 16.63 10.80 15.26
N VAL A 94 15.78 11.82 15.40
CA VAL A 94 14.77 11.89 16.47
C VAL A 94 13.77 10.74 16.31
N LEU A 95 13.27 10.48 15.10
CA LEU A 95 12.34 9.37 14.83
C LEU A 95 12.96 8.01 15.19
N ALA A 96 14.21 7.76 14.76
CA ALA A 96 14.92 6.53 15.11
C ALA A 96 15.14 6.37 16.61
N ASN A 97 15.61 7.43 17.29
CA ASN A 97 15.93 7.38 18.72
C ASN A 97 14.70 7.29 19.64
N THR A 98 13.54 7.73 19.16
CA THR A 98 12.28 7.72 19.92
C THR A 98 11.37 6.55 19.57
N TYR A 99 11.80 5.67 18.65
CA TYR A 99 11.00 4.52 18.21
C TYR A 99 10.73 3.51 19.34
N ASP A 100 11.75 3.25 20.18
CA ASP A 100 11.76 2.20 21.21
C ASP A 100 11.43 2.67 22.63
N ASN A 101 10.90 3.87 22.80
CA ASN A 101 10.76 4.55 24.10
C ASN A 101 9.86 3.82 25.14
N VAL A 102 9.62 2.51 25.02
CA VAL A 102 8.71 1.71 25.84
C VAL A 102 9.41 0.84 26.90
N THR A 103 10.71 0.49 26.85
CA THR A 103 11.03 -0.84 27.45
C THR A 103 12.07 -1.03 28.54
N SER A 104 12.96 -0.08 28.88
CA SER A 104 14.01 -0.39 29.90
C SER A 104 13.86 0.33 31.24
N ALA A 105 13.35 1.56 31.28
CA ALA A 105 13.33 2.34 32.54
C ALA A 105 12.15 2.01 33.49
N PHE A 106 11.10 1.34 33.02
CA PHE A 106 9.86 1.13 33.79
C PHE A 106 9.49 -0.33 34.07
N ARG A 107 10.37 -1.31 33.77
CA ARG A 107 10.16 -2.70 34.22
C ARG A 107 10.27 -2.87 35.75
N SER A 108 10.80 -1.88 36.47
CA SER A 108 10.96 -1.96 37.93
C SER A 108 9.99 -1.08 38.74
N ALA A 109 9.05 -0.37 38.12
CA ALA A 109 8.12 0.50 38.84
C ALA A 109 6.66 0.23 38.46
N LEU A 110 6.02 -0.62 39.28
CA LEU A 110 4.59 -0.64 39.64
C LEU A 110 3.52 -0.67 38.52
N ILE A 111 2.89 -1.84 38.43
CA ILE A 111 1.46 -2.15 38.21
C ILE A 111 0.55 -0.90 38.23
N THR A 112 0.39 -0.21 37.09
CA THR A 112 -0.84 0.52 36.70
C THR A 112 -0.84 0.70 35.17
N ASN A 113 -2.02 0.53 34.56
CA ASN A 113 -2.24 0.46 33.11
C ASN A 113 -2.10 1.82 32.37
N GLU A 114 -1.62 2.87 33.04
CA GLU A 114 -1.73 4.26 32.57
C GLU A 114 -0.44 4.82 31.93
N ILE A 115 0.73 4.17 32.10
CA ILE A 115 2.02 4.76 31.70
C ILE A 115 2.51 4.30 30.32
N SER A 116 2.05 3.14 29.80
CA SER A 116 2.35 2.73 28.41
C SER A 116 1.76 3.68 27.35
N HIS A 117 0.80 4.52 27.74
CA HIS A 117 0.18 5.53 26.88
C HIS A 117 1.07 6.75 26.60
N PHE A 118 2.04 7.09 27.46
CA PHE A 118 2.75 8.38 27.37
C PHE A 118 3.92 8.43 26.36
N GLN A 119 4.40 7.29 25.87
CA GLN A 119 5.71 7.22 25.17
C GLN A 119 5.57 7.00 23.66
N ASP A 120 4.56 6.24 23.24
CA ASP A 120 4.04 6.27 21.86
C ASP A 120 3.67 7.70 21.44
N MET A 121 3.36 8.56 22.43
CA MET A 121 3.09 9.98 22.21
C MET A 121 4.29 10.77 21.70
N VAL A 122 5.56 10.47 22.04
CA VAL A 122 6.68 11.34 21.65
C VAL A 122 6.97 11.22 20.15
N PHE A 123 7.11 10.00 19.65
CA PHE A 123 7.26 9.75 18.21
C PHE A 123 6.07 10.34 17.47
N ARG A 124 4.84 10.00 17.89
CA ARG A 124 3.63 10.46 17.21
C ARG A 124 3.44 11.98 17.29
N ALA A 125 3.71 12.60 18.44
CA ALA A 125 3.64 14.05 18.59
C ALA A 125 4.66 14.76 17.71
N TYR A 126 5.87 14.21 17.58
CA TYR A 126 6.87 14.76 16.66
C TYR A 126 6.38 14.68 15.21
N VAL A 127 5.77 13.57 14.80
CA VAL A 127 5.17 13.44 13.45
C VAL A 127 4.04 14.45 13.26
N ARG A 128 3.12 14.61 14.23
CA ARG A 128 2.04 15.60 14.16
C ARG A 128 2.55 17.03 14.06
N ASP A 129 3.55 17.39 14.88
CA ASP A 129 4.21 18.69 14.80
C ASP A 129 4.87 18.92 13.43
N LEU A 130 5.54 17.89 12.90
CA LEU A 130 6.14 17.95 11.57
C LEU A 130 5.06 18.21 10.50
N MET A 131 3.93 17.50 10.56
CA MET A 131 2.80 17.72 9.64
C MET A 131 2.23 19.13 9.78
N ASN A 132 2.03 19.62 11.00
CA ASN A 132 1.55 20.99 11.25
C ASN A 132 2.45 22.04 10.56
N ARG A 133 3.77 21.89 10.65
CA ARG A 133 4.75 22.77 9.98
C ARG A 133 4.74 22.70 8.45
N HIS A 134 4.08 21.71 7.87
CA HIS A 134 4.04 21.47 6.42
C HIS A 134 2.63 21.62 5.79
N THR A 135 1.62 21.96 6.60
CA THR A 135 0.22 22.14 6.14
C THR A 135 0.08 23.15 5.00
N THR A 136 0.88 24.21 4.98
CA THR A 136 0.82 25.28 3.96
C THR A 136 1.65 24.99 2.71
N LYS A 137 2.32 23.85 2.65
CA LYS A 137 3.21 23.48 1.53
C LYS A 137 2.52 22.65 0.46
N GLU A 138 1.27 22.23 0.69
CA GLU A 138 0.48 21.43 -0.26
C GLU A 138 1.24 20.19 -0.77
N ILE A 139 2.02 19.57 0.12
CA ILE A 139 2.80 18.38 -0.20
C ILE A 139 1.85 17.24 -0.55
N ASP A 140 2.08 16.61 -1.70
CA ASP A 140 1.32 15.42 -2.09
C ASP A 140 1.52 14.35 -1.01
N PRO A 141 0.45 13.80 -0.41
CA PRO A 141 0.55 12.82 0.66
C PRO A 141 1.43 11.61 0.36
N LYS A 142 1.56 11.22 -0.91
CA LYS A 142 2.46 10.14 -1.36
C LYS A 142 3.93 10.46 -1.08
N GLN A 143 4.33 11.73 -1.09
CA GLN A 143 5.71 12.16 -0.88
C GLN A 143 6.23 11.84 0.51
N TRP A 144 5.35 11.82 1.53
CA TRP A 144 5.72 11.39 2.88
C TRP A 144 6.15 9.93 2.95
N LYS A 145 5.56 9.09 2.08
CA LYS A 145 5.94 7.69 1.91
C LYS A 145 7.20 7.55 1.07
N ASP A 146 7.23 8.18 -0.09
CA ASP A 146 8.34 8.10 -1.05
C ASP A 146 9.67 8.61 -0.45
N PHE A 147 9.59 9.54 0.51
CA PHE A 147 10.75 10.03 1.27
C PHE A 147 11.60 8.91 1.84
N TRP A 148 10.98 7.87 2.42
CA TRP A 148 11.72 6.81 3.11
C TRP A 148 12.52 5.94 2.15
N THR A 149 11.94 5.59 1.01
CA THR A 149 12.66 4.88 -0.07
C THR A 149 13.86 5.69 -0.55
N CYS A 150 13.67 6.99 -0.83
CA CYS A 150 14.80 7.84 -1.23
C CYS A 150 15.85 7.98 -0.12
N PHE A 151 15.44 8.02 1.15
CA PHE A 151 16.37 8.10 2.26
C PHE A 151 17.20 6.83 2.41
N GLU A 152 16.59 5.65 2.24
CA GLU A 152 17.31 4.38 2.22
C GLU A 152 18.31 4.32 1.05
N ASP A 153 17.88 4.68 -0.16
CA ASP A 153 18.75 4.75 -1.36
C ASP A 153 19.94 5.70 -1.13
N PHE A 154 19.69 6.84 -0.47
CA PHE A 154 20.74 7.76 -0.07
C PHE A 154 21.73 7.12 0.89
N LEU A 155 21.27 6.42 1.93
CA LEU A 155 22.15 5.73 2.89
C LEU A 155 23.00 4.65 2.22
N GLU A 156 22.40 3.87 1.31
CA GLU A 156 23.14 2.86 0.53
C GLU A 156 24.23 3.49 -0.34
N GLY A 157 24.00 4.70 -0.85
CA GLY A 157 24.99 5.49 -1.58
C GLY A 157 26.12 6.09 -0.73
N ARG A 158 26.01 6.09 0.62
CA ARG A 158 27.00 6.70 1.53
C ARG A 158 28.10 5.74 2.00
N GLY A 159 28.04 4.46 1.64
CA GLY A 159 29.11 3.52 1.97
C GLY A 159 28.68 2.06 1.94
N LYS A 160 28.62 1.42 3.12
CA LYS A 160 28.24 0.01 3.23
C LYS A 160 26.75 -0.15 2.93
N PRO A 161 26.36 -1.15 2.13
CA PRO A 161 24.95 -1.49 1.95
C PRO A 161 24.27 -1.74 3.30
N LEU A 162 23.02 -1.29 3.42
CA LEU A 162 22.22 -1.54 4.61
C LEU A 162 22.01 -3.05 4.78
N THR A 163 22.14 -3.55 6.01
CA THR A 163 21.79 -4.94 6.30
C THR A 163 20.28 -5.15 6.21
N ALA A 164 19.84 -6.41 6.12
CA ALA A 164 18.41 -6.74 6.09
C ALA A 164 17.67 -6.20 7.33
N GLU A 165 18.33 -6.25 8.49
CA GLU A 165 17.78 -5.75 9.76
C GLU A 165 17.70 -4.22 9.80
N GLN A 166 18.65 -3.53 9.17
CA GLN A 166 18.62 -2.06 9.04
C GLN A 166 17.50 -1.62 8.09
N LYS A 167 17.31 -2.32 6.97
CA LYS A 167 16.17 -2.08 6.06
C LYS A 167 14.84 -2.35 6.75
N ALA A 168 14.72 -3.48 7.45
CA ALA A 168 13.51 -3.80 8.22
C ALA A 168 13.21 -2.74 9.30
N ALA A 169 14.24 -2.18 9.94
CA ALA A 169 14.08 -1.11 10.91
C ALA A 169 13.57 0.20 10.29
N PHE A 170 14.09 0.60 9.13
CA PHE A 170 13.59 1.77 8.42
C PHE A 170 12.18 1.57 7.88
N GLU A 171 11.85 0.38 7.36
CA GLU A 171 10.47 0.06 6.94
C GLU A 171 9.50 0.18 8.12
N ALA A 172 9.89 -0.27 9.32
CA ALA A 172 9.07 -0.16 10.51
C ALA A 172 8.88 1.31 10.96
N ILE A 173 9.94 2.12 10.93
CA ILE A 173 9.86 3.57 11.19
C ILE A 173 8.98 4.27 10.15
N ALA A 174 9.19 3.97 8.86
CA ALA A 174 8.45 4.53 7.73
C ALA A 174 6.96 4.22 7.83
N THR A 175 6.63 2.96 8.16
CA THR A 175 5.25 2.52 8.42
C THR A 175 4.61 3.36 9.52
N LYS A 176 5.22 3.39 10.71
CA LYS A 176 4.69 4.12 11.87
C LYS A 176 4.59 5.63 11.63
N PHE A 177 5.58 6.20 10.94
CA PHE A 177 5.59 7.59 10.53
C PHE A 177 4.41 7.90 9.61
N ASN A 178 4.24 7.11 8.55
CA ASN A 178 3.17 7.31 7.57
C ASN A 178 1.80 7.16 8.21
N GLU A 179 1.59 6.15 9.05
CA GLU A 179 0.33 5.97 9.79
C GLU A 179 -0.07 7.24 10.56
N GLU A 180 0.84 7.79 11.36
CA GLU A 180 0.56 8.98 12.16
C GLU A 180 0.41 10.23 11.29
N ALA A 181 1.26 10.40 10.27
CA ALA A 181 1.22 11.52 9.35
C ALA A 181 -0.14 11.58 8.64
N GLN A 182 -0.58 10.48 8.03
CA GLN A 182 -1.84 10.43 7.30
C GLN A 182 -3.05 10.59 8.23
N LYS A 183 -3.02 9.97 9.41
CA LYS A 183 -4.07 10.15 10.44
C LYS A 183 -4.22 11.63 10.84
N HIS A 184 -3.10 12.33 11.01
CA HIS A 184 -3.11 13.73 11.40
C HIS A 184 -3.51 14.67 10.26
N LEU A 185 -3.05 14.42 9.03
CA LEU A 185 -3.52 15.17 7.86
C LEU A 185 -5.02 15.03 7.66
N ALA A 186 -5.57 13.82 7.86
CA ALA A 186 -7.00 13.55 7.83
C ALA A 186 -7.77 14.35 8.89
N SER A 187 -7.25 14.43 10.14
CA SER A 187 -7.90 15.18 11.22
C SER A 187 -7.94 16.69 10.98
N LEU A 188 -7.00 17.21 10.16
CA LEU A 188 -6.95 18.60 9.73
C LEU A 188 -7.78 18.90 8.46
N GLY A 189 -8.41 17.88 7.85
CA GLY A 189 -9.13 18.02 6.59
C GLY A 189 -8.23 18.34 5.38
N LEU A 190 -6.94 18.01 5.47
CA LEU A 190 -5.97 18.23 4.39
C LEU A 190 -5.90 17.04 3.44
N PRO A 191 -5.34 17.20 2.22
CA PRO A 191 -5.00 16.06 1.39
C PRO A 191 -4.19 15.05 2.20
N HIS A 192 -4.66 13.82 2.20
CA HIS A 192 -4.01 12.69 2.84
C HIS A 192 -4.19 11.49 1.91
N LEU A 193 -3.27 10.55 1.98
CA LEU A 193 -3.59 9.21 1.55
C LEU A 193 -4.68 8.78 2.53
N SER A 194 -5.89 8.55 2.03
CA SER A 194 -6.89 7.80 2.80
C SER A 194 -6.18 6.56 3.35
N GLN A 195 -6.60 6.08 4.52
CA GLN A 195 -5.95 5.03 5.37
C GLN A 195 -5.70 3.66 4.69
N LEU A 196 -5.80 3.65 3.37
CA LEU A 196 -5.94 2.62 2.37
C LEU A 196 -4.62 2.14 1.77
N GLY A 197 -3.50 2.76 2.16
CA GLY A 197 -2.16 2.37 1.69
C GLY A 197 -1.22 1.77 2.74
N PHE A 198 -1.59 1.74 4.03
CA PHE A 198 -0.68 1.26 5.09
C PHE A 198 -1.31 0.62 6.32
N PHE A 199 -2.59 0.86 6.63
CA PHE A 199 -3.34 -0.16 7.34
C PHE A 199 -3.91 -1.09 6.29
N ARG A 200 -3.67 -2.40 6.40
CA ARG A 200 -4.72 -3.33 5.97
C ARG A 200 -5.96 -2.85 6.71
N MET A 201 -6.90 -2.19 6.02
CA MET A 201 -8.25 -1.98 6.53
C MET A 201 -8.63 -3.28 7.25
N ALA A 202 -9.15 -3.17 8.48
CA ALA A 202 -9.50 -4.37 9.23
C ALA A 202 -10.35 -5.27 8.30
N PRO A 203 -10.13 -6.59 8.27
CA PRO A 203 -10.79 -7.41 7.27
C PRO A 203 -12.33 -7.26 7.27
N GLU A 204 -12.91 -6.99 8.43
CA GLU A 204 -14.32 -6.60 8.59
C GLU A 204 -14.67 -5.26 7.90
N ASP A 205 -13.82 -4.24 7.99
CA ASP A 205 -14.02 -2.96 7.31
C ASP A 205 -13.85 -3.10 5.80
N VAL A 206 -12.93 -3.96 5.31
CA VAL A 206 -12.84 -4.27 3.88
C VAL A 206 -14.13 -4.92 3.40
N ARG A 207 -14.61 -5.94 4.11
CA ARG A 207 -15.89 -6.58 3.81
C ARG A 207 -17.02 -5.54 3.77
N LYS A 208 -17.17 -4.75 4.82
CA LYS A 208 -18.22 -3.74 4.95
C LYS A 208 -18.21 -2.74 3.78
N ASN A 209 -17.05 -2.16 3.48
CA ASN A 209 -16.94 -1.15 2.43
C ASN A 209 -17.06 -1.76 1.03
N ALA A 210 -16.52 -2.95 0.79
CA ALA A 210 -16.68 -3.64 -0.50
C ALA A 210 -18.14 -4.05 -0.75
N VAL A 211 -18.85 -4.54 0.28
CA VAL A 211 -20.28 -4.84 0.18
C VAL A 211 -21.09 -3.56 -0.11
N ALA A 212 -20.77 -2.46 0.56
CA ALA A 212 -21.40 -1.17 0.29
C ALA A 212 -21.15 -0.67 -1.15
N ALA A 213 -19.95 -0.88 -1.71
CA ALA A 213 -19.65 -0.55 -3.11
C ALA A 213 -20.52 -1.34 -4.10
N LEU A 214 -20.86 -2.59 -3.75
CA LEU A 214 -21.65 -3.50 -4.58
C LEU A 214 -23.17 -3.26 -4.51
N GLU A 215 -23.66 -2.37 -3.63
CA GLU A 215 -25.09 -2.01 -3.54
C GLU A 215 -25.66 -1.44 -4.85
N SER A 216 -24.81 -0.88 -5.71
CA SER A 216 -25.18 -0.37 -7.03
C SER A 216 -25.43 -1.48 -8.07
N VAL A 217 -25.00 -2.70 -7.78
CA VAL A 217 -25.08 -3.86 -8.67
C VAL A 217 -25.48 -5.15 -7.93
N PRO A 218 -26.62 -5.15 -7.20
CA PRO A 218 -27.02 -6.29 -6.41
C PRO A 218 -27.28 -7.53 -7.27
N VAL A 219 -26.94 -8.70 -6.73
CA VAL A 219 -27.31 -10.00 -7.31
C VAL A 219 -28.79 -10.30 -7.11
N GLY A 220 -29.40 -11.01 -8.06
CA GLY A 220 -30.75 -11.54 -7.92
C GLY A 220 -31.34 -12.02 -9.24
N THR A 221 -32.62 -12.40 -9.19
CA THR A 221 -33.35 -13.06 -10.29
C THR A 221 -34.36 -12.16 -10.99
N THR A 222 -34.54 -10.92 -10.52
CA THR A 222 -35.40 -9.93 -11.17
C THR A 222 -34.72 -9.35 -12.42
N PRO A 223 -35.48 -8.89 -13.43
CA PRO A 223 -34.89 -8.39 -14.69
C PRO A 223 -33.83 -7.29 -14.52
N ASP A 224 -34.05 -6.35 -13.60
CA ASP A 224 -33.12 -5.28 -13.26
C ASP A 224 -31.80 -5.82 -12.67
N LYS A 225 -31.87 -6.83 -11.80
CA LYS A 225 -30.70 -7.45 -11.17
C LYS A 225 -29.92 -8.33 -12.15
N ILE A 226 -30.61 -9.04 -13.03
CA ILE A 226 -29.99 -9.77 -14.15
C ILE A 226 -29.24 -8.79 -15.07
N GLN A 227 -29.82 -7.62 -15.32
CA GLN A 227 -29.24 -6.62 -16.20
C GLN A 227 -27.90 -6.08 -15.67
N ASN A 228 -27.69 -6.01 -14.36
CA ASN A 228 -26.40 -5.61 -13.77
C ASN A 228 -25.22 -6.44 -14.32
N GLY A 229 -25.39 -7.75 -14.42
CA GLY A 229 -24.34 -8.65 -14.92
C GLY A 229 -24.07 -8.49 -16.41
N LYS A 230 -25.12 -8.21 -17.20
CA LYS A 230 -24.99 -7.91 -18.62
C LYS A 230 -24.31 -6.57 -18.86
N ASP A 231 -24.67 -5.56 -18.05
CA ASP A 231 -24.08 -4.23 -18.12
C ASP A 231 -22.57 -4.26 -17.85
N PHE A 232 -22.10 -5.13 -16.94
CA PHE A 232 -20.66 -5.36 -16.78
C PHE A 232 -20.02 -5.84 -18.08
N TYR A 233 -20.55 -6.87 -18.74
CA TYR A 233 -19.97 -7.39 -19.98
C TYR A 233 -20.08 -6.41 -21.15
N LYS A 234 -21.15 -5.62 -21.22
CA LYS A 234 -21.28 -4.52 -22.19
C LYS A 234 -20.18 -3.50 -22.00
N TYR A 235 -19.95 -3.06 -20.76
CA TYR A 235 -18.85 -2.16 -20.40
C TYR A 235 -17.50 -2.80 -20.75
N PHE A 236 -17.27 -4.04 -20.30
CA PHE A 236 -16.01 -4.75 -20.47
C PHE A 236 -15.65 -4.96 -21.94
N PHE A 237 -16.59 -5.41 -22.78
CA PHE A 237 -16.33 -5.65 -24.21
C PHE A 237 -16.16 -4.33 -24.99
N THR A 238 -16.76 -3.24 -24.51
CA THR A 238 -16.60 -1.91 -25.12
C THR A 238 -15.26 -1.29 -24.76
N LYS A 239 -14.81 -1.41 -23.50
CA LYS A 239 -13.60 -0.75 -23.00
C LYS A 239 -12.33 -1.60 -23.14
N HIS A 240 -12.48 -2.92 -23.18
CA HIS A 240 -11.41 -3.90 -23.29
C HIS A 240 -11.67 -4.92 -24.41
N PRO A 241 -11.85 -4.45 -25.67
CA PRO A 241 -12.16 -5.34 -26.80
C PRO A 241 -11.09 -6.41 -27.05
N GLU A 242 -9.84 -6.18 -26.65
CA GLU A 242 -8.71 -7.11 -26.72
C GLU A 242 -8.89 -8.35 -25.84
N LEU A 243 -9.69 -8.25 -24.77
CA LEU A 243 -9.92 -9.36 -23.83
C LEU A 243 -11.04 -10.31 -24.29
N ARG A 244 -11.78 -9.95 -25.35
CA ARG A 244 -12.79 -10.83 -25.97
C ARG A 244 -12.21 -12.14 -26.49
N LYS A 245 -10.89 -12.21 -26.75
CA LYS A 245 -10.17 -13.44 -27.15
C LYS A 245 -10.34 -14.61 -26.17
N TYR A 246 -10.64 -14.33 -24.90
CA TYR A 246 -10.89 -15.34 -23.87
C TYR A 246 -12.33 -15.89 -23.87
N PHE A 247 -13.23 -15.31 -24.67
CA PHE A 247 -14.65 -15.65 -24.72
C PHE A 247 -14.97 -16.36 -26.03
N LYS A 248 -14.66 -17.66 -26.10
CA LYS A 248 -14.85 -18.47 -27.32
C LYS A 248 -16.26 -18.37 -27.88
N GLY A 249 -16.39 -18.07 -29.16
CA GLY A 249 -17.67 -17.83 -29.85
C GLY A 249 -18.29 -16.45 -29.58
N ALA A 250 -17.59 -15.55 -28.90
CA ALA A 250 -18.01 -14.17 -28.63
C ALA A 250 -16.86 -13.16 -28.85
N GLU A 251 -15.83 -13.54 -29.62
CA GLU A 251 -14.62 -12.74 -29.85
C GLU A 251 -14.92 -11.41 -30.55
N SER A 252 -15.98 -11.36 -31.37
CA SER A 252 -16.42 -10.18 -32.12
C SER A 252 -17.63 -9.48 -31.52
N PHE A 253 -18.16 -9.96 -30.39
CA PHE A 253 -19.41 -9.42 -29.82
C PHE A 253 -19.27 -7.94 -29.48
N THR A 254 -20.33 -7.21 -29.81
CA THR A 254 -20.60 -5.83 -29.43
C THR A 254 -21.41 -5.76 -28.14
N ALA A 255 -21.65 -4.56 -27.62
CA ALA A 255 -22.54 -4.36 -26.47
C ALA A 255 -23.98 -4.83 -26.76
N ASP A 256 -24.46 -4.67 -28.00
CA ASP A 256 -25.80 -5.10 -28.40
C ASP A 256 -25.90 -6.63 -28.49
N ASP A 257 -24.84 -7.31 -28.94
CA ASP A 257 -24.78 -8.78 -28.94
C ASP A 257 -24.83 -9.33 -27.50
N VAL A 258 -24.09 -8.70 -26.57
CA VAL A 258 -24.15 -9.03 -25.14
C VAL A 258 -25.54 -8.78 -24.57
N GLN A 259 -26.21 -7.69 -24.97
CA GLN A 259 -27.56 -7.36 -24.51
C GLN A 259 -28.59 -8.41 -24.95
N ASN A 260 -28.42 -9.01 -26.12
CA ASN A 260 -29.43 -9.87 -26.73
C ASN A 260 -29.14 -11.38 -26.61
N THR A 261 -28.08 -11.77 -25.87
CA THR A 261 -27.68 -13.19 -25.73
C THR A 261 -27.79 -13.73 -24.31
N ASP A 262 -28.49 -14.85 -24.14
CA ASP A 262 -28.69 -15.54 -22.85
C ASP A 262 -27.39 -16.03 -22.20
N ARG A 263 -26.34 -16.28 -22.99
CA ARG A 263 -24.99 -16.59 -22.49
C ARG A 263 -24.54 -15.59 -21.42
N PHE A 264 -24.77 -14.29 -21.65
CA PHE A 264 -24.32 -13.24 -20.75
C PHE A 264 -25.29 -12.95 -19.59
N VAL A 265 -26.51 -13.47 -19.64
CA VAL A 265 -27.37 -13.59 -18.44
C VAL A 265 -26.70 -14.50 -17.42
N LYS A 266 -26.35 -15.73 -17.83
CA LYS A 266 -25.69 -16.71 -16.95
C LYS A 266 -24.29 -16.27 -16.54
N GLN A 267 -23.49 -15.83 -17.51
CA GLN A 267 -22.10 -15.44 -17.26
C GLN A 267 -22.01 -14.16 -16.41
N GLY A 268 -22.88 -13.17 -16.65
CA GLY A 268 -23.01 -11.96 -15.84
C GLY A 268 -23.39 -12.26 -14.40
N GLY A 269 -24.41 -13.10 -14.20
CA GLY A 269 -24.83 -13.54 -12.87
C GLY A 269 -23.74 -14.29 -12.10
N ASN A 270 -23.00 -15.17 -12.77
CA ASN A 270 -21.88 -15.89 -12.16
C ASN A 270 -20.73 -14.96 -11.74
N LEU A 271 -20.40 -13.98 -12.58
CA LEU A 271 -19.35 -13.01 -12.28
C LEU A 271 -19.73 -12.13 -11.09
N LEU A 272 -20.92 -11.54 -11.10
CA LEU A 272 -21.36 -10.70 -9.98
C LEU A 272 -21.46 -11.49 -8.68
N THR A 273 -21.99 -12.72 -8.73
CA THR A 273 -21.99 -13.63 -7.56
C THR A 273 -20.56 -13.85 -7.05
N GLY A 274 -19.60 -14.11 -7.94
CA GLY A 274 -18.21 -14.32 -7.54
C GLY A 274 -17.59 -13.12 -6.82
N VAL A 275 -17.81 -11.91 -7.34
CA VAL A 275 -17.32 -10.69 -6.69
C VAL A 275 -18.00 -10.46 -5.34
N HIS A 276 -19.32 -10.70 -5.24
CA HIS A 276 -20.05 -10.61 -3.98
C HIS A 276 -19.55 -11.62 -2.95
N VAL A 277 -19.22 -12.86 -3.35
CA VAL A 277 -18.64 -13.86 -2.44
C VAL A 277 -17.27 -13.40 -1.96
N LEU A 278 -16.40 -12.91 -2.85
CA LEU A 278 -15.09 -12.37 -2.46
C LEU A 278 -15.21 -11.23 -1.45
N ALA A 279 -16.14 -10.29 -1.66
CA ALA A 279 -16.39 -9.20 -0.72
C ALA A 279 -16.92 -9.71 0.63
N ASN A 280 -17.95 -10.56 0.63
CA ASN A 280 -18.60 -11.06 1.85
C ASN A 280 -17.75 -12.00 2.68
N THR A 281 -16.71 -12.62 2.08
CA THR A 281 -15.85 -13.58 2.76
C THR A 281 -14.46 -13.05 3.07
N PHE A 282 -14.17 -11.77 2.76
CA PHE A 282 -12.82 -11.22 2.89
C PHE A 282 -12.23 -11.33 4.30
N ASP A 283 -13.08 -11.17 5.32
CA ASP A 283 -12.73 -11.28 6.73
C ASP A 283 -12.53 -12.71 7.22
N ASN A 284 -12.96 -13.71 6.43
CA ASN A 284 -12.63 -15.11 6.62
C ASN A 284 -11.52 -15.52 5.66
N ASP A 285 -10.26 -15.29 6.07
CA ASP A 285 -9.07 -15.45 5.22
C ASP A 285 -9.01 -16.82 4.52
N MET A 286 -9.27 -17.90 5.24
CA MET A 286 -9.20 -19.26 4.70
C MET A 286 -10.29 -19.51 3.64
N VAL A 287 -11.52 -19.05 3.89
CA VAL A 287 -12.64 -19.22 2.93
C VAL A 287 -12.41 -18.36 1.70
N PHE A 288 -11.97 -17.10 1.87
CA PHE A 288 -11.61 -16.22 0.76
C PHE A 288 -10.56 -16.89 -0.14
N ARG A 289 -9.44 -17.33 0.44
CA ARG A 289 -8.35 -17.95 -0.31
C ARG A 289 -8.78 -19.27 -0.97
N ALA A 290 -9.56 -20.10 -0.28
CA ALA A 290 -10.12 -21.32 -0.87
C ALA A 290 -11.00 -21.02 -2.09
N TYR A 291 -11.84 -19.98 -2.01
CA TYR A 291 -12.67 -19.56 -3.13
C TYR A 291 -11.85 -19.03 -4.31
N VAL A 292 -10.75 -18.32 -4.06
CA VAL A 292 -9.81 -17.89 -5.11
C VAL A 292 -9.19 -19.10 -5.81
N ARG A 293 -8.72 -20.10 -5.07
CA ARG A 293 -8.15 -21.33 -5.66
C ARG A 293 -9.17 -22.09 -6.50
N ASP A 294 -10.42 -22.20 -6.03
CA ASP A 294 -11.51 -22.79 -6.81
C ASP A 294 -11.78 -22.00 -8.10
N LEU A 295 -11.79 -20.66 -8.03
CA LEU A 295 -11.89 -19.82 -9.22
C LEU A 295 -10.74 -20.10 -10.20
N MET A 296 -9.50 -20.18 -9.72
CA MET A 296 -8.35 -20.48 -10.58
C MET A 296 -8.49 -21.85 -11.26
N ASN A 297 -8.89 -22.88 -10.51
CA ASN A 297 -9.14 -24.22 -11.05
C ASN A 297 -10.17 -24.19 -12.20
N ARG A 298 -11.23 -23.39 -12.08
CA ARG A 298 -12.26 -23.21 -13.13
C ARG A 298 -11.79 -22.39 -14.34
N HIS A 299 -10.59 -21.80 -14.29
CA HIS A 299 -10.03 -20.95 -15.34
C HIS A 299 -8.75 -21.50 -15.96
N THR A 300 -8.22 -22.65 -15.51
CA THR A 300 -6.99 -23.25 -16.01
C THR A 300 -7.00 -23.52 -17.52
N SER A 301 -8.14 -23.97 -18.07
CA SER A 301 -8.30 -24.26 -19.50
C SER A 301 -8.47 -23.03 -20.40
N LYS A 302 -8.51 -21.83 -19.82
CA LYS A 302 -8.79 -20.59 -20.56
C LYS A 302 -7.53 -19.82 -20.95
N GLU A 303 -6.36 -20.26 -20.49
CA GLU A 303 -5.05 -19.67 -20.81
C GLU A 303 -5.02 -18.15 -20.59
N ILE A 304 -5.65 -17.70 -19.50
CA ILE A 304 -5.72 -16.29 -19.13
C ILE A 304 -4.31 -15.82 -18.78
N ASP A 305 -3.90 -14.68 -19.36
CA ASP A 305 -2.63 -14.05 -19.02
C ASP A 305 -2.62 -13.71 -17.51
N PRO A 306 -1.60 -14.14 -16.75
CA PRO A 306 -1.57 -13.96 -15.30
C PRO A 306 -1.73 -12.51 -14.83
N LYS A 307 -1.34 -11.53 -15.66
CA LYS A 307 -1.51 -10.10 -15.34
C LYS A 307 -3.00 -9.70 -15.23
N GLN A 308 -3.89 -10.40 -15.94
CA GLN A 308 -5.32 -10.09 -15.96
C GLN A 308 -6.00 -10.30 -14.60
N TRP A 309 -5.45 -11.16 -13.74
CA TRP A 309 -5.97 -11.37 -12.39
C TRP A 309 -5.86 -10.12 -11.52
N LYS A 310 -4.79 -9.35 -11.70
CA LYS A 310 -4.61 -8.05 -11.04
C LYS A 310 -5.45 -6.96 -11.72
N ASP A 311 -5.41 -6.90 -13.05
CA ASP A 311 -6.05 -5.83 -13.83
C ASP A 311 -7.60 -5.85 -13.71
N PHE A 312 -8.20 -7.01 -13.44
CA PHE A 312 -9.65 -7.16 -13.30
C PHE A 312 -10.28 -6.17 -12.33
N PHE A 313 -9.69 -5.98 -11.14
CA PHE A 313 -10.30 -5.13 -10.11
C PHE A 313 -10.27 -3.64 -10.47
N GLY A 314 -9.23 -3.18 -11.17
CA GLY A 314 -9.21 -1.81 -11.70
C GLY A 314 -10.24 -1.58 -12.81
N CYS A 315 -10.51 -2.61 -13.63
CA CYS A 315 -11.62 -2.57 -14.59
C CYS A 315 -12.99 -2.56 -13.88
N PHE A 316 -13.15 -3.37 -12.85
CA PHE A 316 -14.40 -3.51 -12.10
C PHE A 316 -14.74 -2.24 -11.30
N GLU A 317 -13.74 -1.60 -10.67
CA GLU A 317 -13.89 -0.31 -10.00
C GLU A 317 -14.46 0.75 -10.96
N LYS A 318 -13.84 0.92 -12.13
CA LYS A 318 -14.31 1.89 -13.14
C LYS A 318 -15.71 1.58 -13.65
N PHE A 319 -16.08 0.30 -13.74
CA PHE A 319 -17.45 -0.09 -14.06
C PHE A 319 -18.43 0.39 -12.99
N LEU A 320 -18.12 0.16 -11.69
CA LEU A 320 -18.95 0.62 -10.58
C LEU A 320 -19.08 2.14 -10.53
N GLU A 321 -18.00 2.88 -10.78
CA GLU A 321 -18.04 4.35 -10.88
C GLU A 321 -19.02 4.84 -11.95
N GLY A 322 -19.22 4.06 -13.01
CA GLY A 322 -20.21 4.33 -14.07
C GLY A 322 -21.67 4.03 -13.69
N ARG A 323 -21.95 3.45 -12.51
CA ARG A 323 -23.31 3.04 -12.08
C ARG A 323 -24.09 4.11 -11.32
N GLY A 324 -23.54 5.33 -11.21
CA GLY A 324 -24.30 6.54 -10.85
C GLY A 324 -23.94 7.19 -9.51
N LYS A 325 -23.40 6.44 -8.54
CA LYS A 325 -22.79 7.01 -7.34
C LYS A 325 -21.27 6.83 -7.42
N PRO A 326 -20.48 7.92 -7.35
CA PRO A 326 -19.03 7.79 -7.21
C PRO A 326 -18.70 6.94 -5.98
N LEU A 327 -17.75 6.03 -6.13
CA LEU A 327 -17.25 5.26 -5.00
C LEU A 327 -16.52 6.19 -4.03
N THR A 328 -16.74 6.01 -2.74
CA THR A 328 -15.94 6.69 -1.71
C THR A 328 -14.50 6.21 -1.75
N ALA A 329 -13.58 6.96 -1.13
CA ALA A 329 -12.20 6.53 -1.00
C ALA A 329 -12.13 5.12 -0.37
N ASP A 330 -12.81 4.92 0.77
CA ASP A 330 -12.83 3.64 1.51
C ASP A 330 -13.37 2.47 0.67
N GLN A 331 -14.38 2.72 -0.17
CA GLN A 331 -14.91 1.70 -1.09
C GLN A 331 -13.89 1.29 -2.14
N LYS A 332 -13.19 2.26 -2.75
CA LYS A 332 -12.15 1.99 -3.75
C LYS A 332 -11.03 1.15 -3.19
N ALA A 333 -10.55 1.49 -2.01
CA ALA A 333 -9.48 0.70 -1.42
C ALA A 333 -9.92 -0.63 -0.86
N ALA A 334 -11.18 -0.79 -0.43
CA ALA A 334 -11.69 -2.10 -0.11
C ALA A 334 -11.64 -3.02 -1.36
N LEU A 335 -11.99 -2.48 -2.54
CA LEU A 335 -11.84 -3.21 -3.81
C LEU A 335 -10.37 -3.47 -4.18
N GLU A 336 -9.47 -2.51 -3.95
CA GLU A 336 -8.03 -2.68 -4.15
C GLU A 336 -7.44 -3.74 -3.22
N ALA A 337 -7.86 -3.78 -1.94
CA ALA A 337 -7.44 -4.76 -0.96
C ALA A 337 -7.92 -6.18 -1.36
N ILE A 338 -9.18 -6.30 -1.81
CA ILE A 338 -9.69 -7.55 -2.38
C ILE A 338 -8.85 -7.96 -3.59
N GLY A 339 -8.59 -7.05 -4.53
CA GLY A 339 -7.84 -7.35 -5.74
C GLY A 339 -6.38 -7.75 -5.48
N THR A 340 -5.74 -7.09 -4.52
CA THR A 340 -4.37 -7.41 -4.09
C THR A 340 -4.31 -8.81 -3.49
N LYS A 341 -5.19 -9.12 -2.53
CA LYS A 341 -5.24 -10.43 -1.87
C LYS A 341 -5.67 -11.54 -2.83
N PHE A 342 -6.59 -11.25 -3.74
CA PHE A 342 -7.00 -12.14 -4.80
C PHE A 342 -5.82 -12.50 -5.69
N ASN A 343 -5.07 -11.49 -6.17
CA ASN A 343 -3.94 -11.72 -7.05
C ASN A 343 -2.82 -12.50 -6.33
N GLU A 344 -2.49 -12.14 -5.09
CA GLU A 344 -1.51 -12.87 -4.26
C GLU A 344 -1.82 -14.38 -4.22
N GLU A 345 -3.06 -14.75 -3.87
CA GLU A 345 -3.46 -16.15 -3.79
C GLU A 345 -3.56 -16.81 -5.17
N ALA A 346 -4.05 -16.08 -6.19
CA ALA A 346 -4.15 -16.56 -7.55
C ALA A 346 -2.77 -16.96 -8.11
N GLN A 347 -1.78 -16.07 -8.03
CA GLN A 347 -0.43 -16.33 -8.54
C GLN A 347 0.22 -17.51 -7.79
N LYS A 348 0.08 -17.56 -6.46
CA LYS A 348 0.57 -18.66 -5.64
C LYS A 348 -0.03 -20.01 -6.06
N HIS A 349 -1.34 -20.04 -6.33
CA HIS A 349 -2.02 -21.27 -6.73
C HIS A 349 -1.67 -21.68 -8.17
N LEU A 350 -1.58 -20.73 -9.10
CA LEU A 350 -1.13 -21.00 -10.47
C LEU A 350 0.28 -21.59 -10.50
N ALA A 351 1.20 -21.06 -9.70
CA ALA A 351 2.54 -21.62 -9.53
C ALA A 351 2.49 -23.08 -9.02
N THR A 352 1.59 -23.38 -8.07
CA THR A 352 1.40 -24.75 -7.54
C THR A 352 0.89 -25.72 -8.61
N LEU A 353 0.11 -25.23 -9.58
CA LEU A 353 -0.39 -26.01 -10.71
C LEU A 353 0.60 -26.13 -11.87
N GLY A 354 1.76 -25.48 -11.80
CA GLY A 354 2.71 -25.42 -12.92
C GLY A 354 2.22 -24.60 -14.11
N LEU A 355 1.31 -23.65 -13.88
CA LEU A 355 0.74 -22.76 -14.90
C LEU A 355 1.49 -21.41 -14.94
N PRO A 356 1.37 -20.64 -16.03
CA PRO A 356 1.90 -19.28 -16.08
C PRO A 356 1.44 -18.44 -14.88
N HIS A 357 2.38 -17.70 -14.28
CA HIS A 357 2.17 -16.81 -13.13
C HIS A 357 3.12 -15.61 -13.24
N ALA A 358 2.83 -14.53 -12.50
CA ALA A 358 3.56 -13.26 -12.54
C ALA A 358 4.05 -12.81 -11.16
#